data_AF-A0A820PPU6-F1
#
_entry.id   AF-A0A820PPU6-F1
#
_cell.length_a   1.000
_cell.length_b   1.000
_cell.length_c   1.000
_cell.angle_alpha   90.00
_cell.angle_beta   90.00
_cell.angle_gamma   90.00
#
_symmetry.space_group_name_H-M   'P 1'
#
loop_
_entity.id
_entity.type
_entity.pdbx_description
1 polymer ?
#
loop_
_entity_poly.entity_id
_entity_poly.type
_entity_poly.pdbx_seq_one_letter_code
_entity_poly.pdbx_strand_id
1 'polypeptide(L)' 'KAFDGLDLIPSEILWRPKEAFSDGVAAKTKSLFQYMQEHAETQVSDTDLQRAATLYPFNTPKTKEAFLYR' A
#
# COMPACT_ATOMS: atom_id res chain seq x y z
N LYS A 1 -18.64 21.79 1.36
CA LYS A 1 -20.01 22.29 1.64
C LYS A 1 -20.94 22.32 0.43
N ALA A 2 -20.45 22.19 -0.82
CA ALA A 2 -21.32 22.28 -2.00
C ALA A 2 -22.52 21.30 -2.03
N PHE A 3 -22.42 20.16 -1.34
CA PHE A 3 -23.47 19.13 -1.30
C PHE A 3 -24.12 18.96 0.09
N ASP A 4 -23.81 19.85 1.03
CA ASP A 4 -24.32 19.81 2.40
C ASP A 4 -25.78 20.30 2.45
N GLY A 5 -26.65 19.57 3.17
CA GLY A 5 -28.09 19.86 3.24
C GLY A 5 -28.91 19.47 2.00
N LEU A 6 -28.30 18.84 0.99
CA LEU A 6 -29.00 18.32 -0.20
C LEU A 6 -29.50 16.87 -0.03
N ASP A 7 -29.17 16.24 1.11
CA ASP A 7 -29.57 14.88 1.48
C ASP A 7 -29.24 13.80 0.42
N LEU A 8 -28.16 14.02 -0.35
CA LEU A 8 -27.73 13.14 -1.44
C LEU A 8 -27.04 11.86 -0.95
N ILE A 9 -26.32 11.95 0.17
CA ILE A 9 -25.58 10.86 0.81
C ILE A 9 -25.61 11.05 2.34
N PRO A 10 -25.44 9.97 3.14
CA PRO A 10 -25.39 10.07 4.59
C PRO A 10 -24.29 11.04 5.06
N SER A 11 -24.59 11.80 6.12
CA SER A 11 -23.69 12.83 6.66
C SER A 11 -22.32 12.24 7.06
N GLU A 12 -22.31 11.02 7.59
CA GLU A 12 -21.08 10.30 7.93
C GLU A 12 -20.20 9.97 6.71
N ILE A 13 -20.79 9.81 5.53
CA ILE A 13 -20.05 9.60 4.28
C ILE A 13 -19.59 10.93 3.70
N LEU A 14 -20.45 11.95 3.74
CA LEU A 14 -20.14 13.31 3.24
C LEU A 14 -18.92 13.90 3.93
N TRP A 15 -18.76 13.61 5.23
CA TRP A 15 -17.68 14.12 6.07
C TRP A 15 -16.66 13.03 6.46
N ARG A 16 -16.69 11.87 5.80
CA ARG A 16 -15.76 10.78 6.10
C ARG A 16 -14.31 11.21 5.85
N PRO A 17 -13.40 11.08 6.82
CA PRO A 17 -11.99 11.37 6.61
C PRO A 17 -11.38 10.40 5.60
N LYS A 18 -10.33 10.86 4.90
CA LYS A 18 -9.62 10.02 3.95
C LYS A 18 -8.81 8.96 4.69
N GLU A 19 -9.06 7.70 4.35
CA GLU A 19 -8.26 6.56 4.79
C GLU A 19 -7.13 6.27 3.79
N ALA A 20 -6.09 5.56 4.26
CA ALA A 20 -5.07 5.03 3.37
C ALA A 20 -5.68 4.01 2.41
N PHE A 21 -5.25 4.02 1.15
CA PHE A 21 -5.86 3.20 0.09
C PHE A 21 -5.81 1.69 0.41
N SER A 22 -4.69 1.23 0.96
CA SER A 22 -4.50 -0.17 1.35
C SER A 22 -5.51 -0.63 2.40
N ASP A 23 -5.92 0.26 3.29
CA ASP A 23 -6.83 -0.05 4.39
C ASP A 23 -8.28 0.02 3.92
N GLY A 24 -8.59 0.91 2.96
CA GLY A 24 -9.92 1.03 2.36
C GLY A 24 -10.30 -0.09 1.39
N VAL A 25 -9.33 -0.86 0.86
CA VAL A 25 -9.55 -1.98 -0.08
C VAL A 25 -9.50 -3.34 0.63
N ALA A 26 -8.91 -3.39 1.83
CA ALA A 26 -8.56 -4.63 2.50
C ALA A 26 -9.75 -5.50 2.95
N ALA A 27 -9.50 -6.81 3.03
CA ALA A 27 -10.39 -7.75 3.70
C ALA A 27 -10.45 -7.47 5.21
N LYS A 28 -11.60 -7.76 5.85
CA LYS A 28 -11.83 -7.54 7.30
C LYS A 28 -10.82 -8.21 8.23
N THR A 29 -10.08 -9.21 7.74
CA THR A 29 -9.16 -10.04 8.52
C THR A 29 -7.69 -9.63 8.38
N LYS A 30 -7.30 -8.92 7.30
CA LYS A 30 -5.91 -8.54 7.03
C LYS A 30 -5.82 -7.41 6.03
N SER A 31 -4.96 -6.42 6.31
CA SER A 31 -4.77 -5.31 5.37
C SER A 31 -4.07 -5.76 4.10
N LEU A 32 -4.41 -5.12 2.96
CA LEU A 32 -3.74 -5.38 1.69
C LEU A 32 -2.23 -5.07 1.79
N PHE A 33 -1.88 -4.03 2.56
CA PHE A 33 -0.50 -3.68 2.85
C PHE A 33 0.27 -4.82 3.52
N GLN A 34 -0.29 -5.40 4.59
CA GLN A 34 0.33 -6.53 5.27
C GLN A 34 0.50 -7.74 4.35
N TYR A 35 -0.51 -8.02 3.53
CA TYR A 35 -0.43 -9.10 2.54
C TYR A 35 0.70 -8.88 1.54
N MET A 36 0.86 -7.67 1.01
CA MET A 36 1.90 -7.34 0.03
C MET A 36 3.31 -7.43 0.64
N GLN A 37 3.49 -6.98 1.88
CA GLN A 37 4.75 -7.11 2.59
C GLN A 37 5.14 -8.58 2.82
N GLU A 38 4.22 -9.39 3.31
CA GLU A 38 4.49 -10.81 3.54
C GLU A 38 4.73 -11.56 2.24
N HIS A 39 3.98 -11.23 1.19
CA HIS A 39 4.23 -11.82 -0.12
C HIS A 39 5.64 -11.50 -0.61
N ALA A 40 6.07 -10.24 -0.51
CA ALA A 40 7.42 -9.83 -0.89
C ALA A 40 8.50 -10.54 -0.08
N GLU A 41 8.27 -10.79 1.21
CA GLU A 41 9.18 -11.56 2.08
C GLU A 41 9.41 -12.99 1.56
N THR A 42 8.37 -13.61 0.97
CA THR A 42 8.50 -14.96 0.37
C THR A 42 9.19 -14.98 -0.98
N GLN A 43 9.18 -13.86 -1.71
CA GLN A 43 9.70 -13.78 -3.08
C GLN A 43 11.13 -13.25 -3.15
N VAL A 44 11.54 -12.39 -2.21
CA VAL A 44 12.84 -11.70 -2.24
C VAL A 44 13.65 -12.06 -1.00
N SER A 45 14.82 -12.66 -1.23
CA SER A 45 15.75 -12.99 -0.16
C SER A 45 16.55 -11.78 0.32
N ASP A 46 17.10 -11.85 1.54
CA ASP A 46 17.97 -10.78 2.05
C ASP A 46 19.24 -10.61 1.21
N THR A 47 19.77 -11.70 0.65
CA THR A 47 20.94 -11.67 -0.22
C THR A 47 20.65 -10.97 -1.55
N ASP A 48 19.44 -11.15 -2.11
CA ASP A 48 19.01 -10.41 -3.30
C ASP A 48 18.90 -8.92 -3.02
N LEU A 49 18.29 -8.54 -1.89
CA LEU A 49 18.18 -7.13 -1.49
C LEU A 49 19.56 -6.50 -1.23
N GLN A 50 20.52 -7.23 -0.66
CA GLN A 50 21.90 -6.74 -0.48
C GLN A 50 22.59 -6.44 -1.82
N ARG A 51 22.28 -7.22 -2.87
CA ARG A 51 22.81 -6.99 -4.22
C ARG A 51 22.04 -5.93 -5.00
N ALA A 52 20.96 -5.37 -4.44
CA ALA A 52 20.10 -4.42 -5.13
C ALA A 52 20.85 -3.23 -5.71
N ALA A 53 21.85 -2.69 -5.01
CA ALA A 53 22.64 -1.55 -5.49
C ALA A 53 23.44 -1.89 -6.76
N THR A 54 23.89 -3.14 -6.90
CA THR A 54 24.62 -3.62 -8.07
C THR A 54 23.67 -3.93 -9.23
N LEU A 55 22.52 -4.56 -8.93
CA LEU A 55 21.53 -4.94 -9.96
C LEU A 55 20.74 -3.73 -10.48
N TYR A 56 20.40 -2.80 -9.59
CA TYR A 56 19.57 -1.63 -9.84
C TYR A 56 20.26 -0.36 -9.34
N PRO A 57 21.32 0.12 -10.04
CA PRO A 57 22.11 1.27 -9.59
C PRO A 57 21.33 2.60 -9.64
N PHE A 58 20.31 2.72 -10.50
CA PHE A 58 19.42 3.87 -10.53
C PHE A 58 18.14 3.56 -9.74
N ASN A 59 17.72 4.44 -8.82
CA ASN A 59 16.55 4.24 -7.95
C ASN A 59 16.57 2.87 -7.26
N THR A 60 17.68 2.52 -6.62
CA THR A 60 17.86 1.23 -5.95
C THR A 60 16.72 0.95 -4.96
N PRO A 61 16.06 -0.22 -5.05
CA PRO A 61 14.99 -0.58 -4.13
C PRO A 61 15.57 -0.77 -2.71
N LYS A 62 14.90 -0.17 -1.73
CA LYS A 62 15.33 -0.19 -0.30
C LYS A 62 14.56 -1.19 0.54
N THR A 63 13.49 -1.78 -0.01
CA THR A 63 12.66 -2.78 0.64
C THR A 63 12.46 -3.96 -0.30
N LYS A 64 12.18 -5.14 0.25
CA LYS A 64 11.85 -6.34 -0.54
C LYS A 64 10.64 -6.12 -1.43
N GLU A 65 9.63 -5.40 -0.94
CA GLU A 65 8.47 -5.01 -1.73
C GLU A 65 8.88 -4.14 -2.93
N ALA A 66 9.69 -3.09 -2.70
CA ALA A 66 10.17 -2.24 -3.79
C ALA A 66 11.07 -3.03 -4.77
N PHE A 67 11.82 -4.01 -4.27
CA PHE A 67 12.63 -4.91 -5.10
C PHE A 67 11.74 -5.81 -5.97
N LEU A 68 10.66 -6.35 -5.41
CA LEU A 68 9.71 -7.20 -6.12
C LEU A 68 9.02 -6.46 -7.28
N TYR A 69 8.74 -5.17 -7.13
CA TYR A 69 8.15 -4.36 -8.21
C TYR A 69 9.16 -3.89 -9.27
N ARG A 70 10.46 -3.95 -8.97
CA ARG A 70 11.49 -3.30 -9.78
C ARG A 70 12.12 -4.23 -10.81
#